data_AF-A0A959CEY3-F1
#
_entry.id   AF-A0A959CEY3-F1
#
_cell.length_a   1.000
_cell.length_b   1.000
_cell.length_c   1.000
_cell.angle_alpha   90.00
_cell.angle_beta   90.00
_cell.angle_gamma   90.00
#
_symmetry.space_group_name_H-M   'P 1'
#
loop_
_entity.id
_entity.type
_entity.pdbx_description
1 polymer ?
#
loop_
_entity_poly.entity_id
_entity_poly.type
_entity_poly.pdbx_seq_one_letter_code
_entity_poly.pdbx_strand_id
1 'polypeptide(L)'
;KQFLTDFMPFLPETHREGAYNFNIARYYYDTGDYRQAMQHLLRMEYDDVLQNLAAKTILCKIYFELDEVDALENQLDSIQIYLRRKKVLGYHKENYTAIVRLMRKLLATGGSAQAGARLRREIEQAPVLTEREWMLRQLAPAGRSDKNRD
;
A
#
# COMPACT_ATOMS: atom_id res chain seq x y z
N LYS A 1 4.89 19.29 -5.10
CA LYS A 1 6.34 19.00 -5.16
C LYS A 1 7.15 19.92 -4.22
N GLN A 2 6.99 21.25 -4.30
CA GLN A 2 7.70 22.23 -3.45
C GLN A 2 7.51 22.02 -1.93
N PHE A 3 6.29 21.76 -1.45
CA PHE A 3 6.05 21.53 -0.01
C PHE A 3 6.85 20.35 0.61
N LEU A 4 7.23 19.34 -0.17
CA LEU A 4 7.99 18.19 0.35
C LEU A 4 9.50 18.46 0.38
N THR A 5 10.00 19.30 -0.52
CA THR A 5 11.40 19.75 -0.52
C THR A 5 11.66 20.84 0.50
N ASP A 6 10.69 21.74 0.71
CA ASP A 6 10.87 22.95 1.51
C ASP A 6 10.87 22.67 3.01
N PHE A 7 10.19 21.58 3.45
CA PHE A 7 10.14 21.17 4.84
C PHE A 7 11.19 20.11 5.23
N MET A 8 11.93 19.60 4.24
CA MET A 8 13.01 18.63 4.41
C MET A 8 14.11 19.09 5.40
N PRO A 9 14.54 20.36 5.44
CA PRO A 9 15.59 20.83 6.36
C PRO A 9 15.18 20.84 7.83
N PHE A 10 13.88 20.81 8.12
CA PHE A 10 13.35 20.89 9.50
C PHE A 10 13.21 19.52 10.16
N LEU A 11 13.43 18.43 9.41
CA LEU A 11 13.49 17.09 9.98
C LEU A 11 14.88 16.83 10.59
N PRO A 12 14.94 16.13 11.75
CA PRO A 12 16.20 15.67 12.32
C PRO A 12 17.02 14.91 11.27
N GLU A 13 18.34 15.14 11.24
CA GLU A 13 19.25 14.59 10.23
C GLU A 13 19.09 13.07 10.06
N THR A 14 18.87 12.36 11.17
CA THR A 14 18.69 10.90 11.21
C THR A 14 17.43 10.39 10.54
N HIS A 15 16.41 11.23 10.31
CA HIS A 15 15.13 10.80 9.71
C HIS A 15 14.83 11.46 8.37
N ARG A 16 15.70 12.39 7.93
CA ARG A 16 15.47 13.25 6.77
C ARG A 16 15.43 12.46 5.47
N GLU A 17 16.37 11.54 5.28
CA GLU A 17 16.46 10.74 4.05
C GLU A 17 15.30 9.75 3.91
N GLY A 18 14.95 9.04 4.99
CA GLY A 18 13.81 8.13 5.00
C GLY A 18 12.49 8.87 4.71
N ALA A 19 12.20 9.94 5.45
CA ALA A 19 10.98 10.74 5.27
C ALA A 19 10.91 11.36 3.86
N TYR A 20 12.03 11.85 3.33
CA TYR A 20 12.10 12.37 1.96
C TYR A 20 11.76 11.29 0.93
N ASN A 21 12.42 10.14 0.98
CA ASN A 21 12.18 9.05 0.03
C ASN A 21 10.74 8.54 0.10
N PHE A 22 10.16 8.41 1.30
CA PHE A 22 8.76 8.04 1.45
C PHE A 22 7.82 9.05 0.80
N ASN A 23 8.01 10.33 1.08
CA ASN A 23 7.15 11.38 0.57
C ASN A 23 7.25 11.52 -0.95
N ILE A 24 8.46 11.40 -1.52
CA ILE A 24 8.67 11.40 -2.97
C ILE A 24 8.08 10.15 -3.61
N ALA A 25 8.26 8.97 -3.01
CA ALA A 25 7.61 7.76 -3.49
C ALA A 25 6.08 7.90 -3.52
N ARG A 26 5.49 8.45 -2.45
CA ARG A 26 4.06 8.71 -2.38
C ARG A 26 3.60 9.69 -3.46
N TYR A 27 4.34 10.78 -3.67
CA TYR A 27 4.07 11.72 -4.75
C TYR A 27 4.03 11.01 -6.11
N TYR A 28 5.06 10.22 -6.43
CA TYR A 28 5.11 9.51 -7.71
C TYR A 28 3.96 8.51 -7.86
N TYR A 29 3.63 7.77 -6.79
CA TYR A 29 2.49 6.87 -6.75
C TYR A 29 1.17 7.60 -7.03
N ASP A 30 0.92 8.73 -6.36
CA ASP A 30 -0.32 9.51 -6.53
C ASP A 30 -0.41 10.13 -7.94
N THR A 31 0.72 10.35 -8.62
CA THR A 31 0.78 10.83 -10.02
C THR A 31 0.80 9.71 -11.07
N GLY A 32 0.77 8.44 -10.66
CA GLY A 32 0.77 7.29 -11.56
C GLY A 32 2.16 6.85 -12.09
N ASP A 33 3.25 7.50 -11.68
CA ASP A 33 4.61 7.08 -12.05
C ASP A 33 5.11 5.97 -11.11
N TYR A 34 4.60 4.76 -11.33
CA TYR A 34 4.92 3.60 -10.51
C TYR A 34 6.40 3.21 -10.55
N ARG A 35 7.08 3.44 -11.67
CA ARG A 35 8.52 3.13 -11.80
C ARG A 35 9.32 3.99 -10.82
N GLN A 36 9.11 5.30 -10.83
CA GLN A 36 9.83 6.20 -9.91
C GLN A 36 9.43 5.94 -8.46
N ALA A 37 8.14 5.70 -8.20
CA ALA A 37 7.68 5.34 -6.86
C ALA A 37 8.43 4.12 -6.31
N MET A 38 8.52 3.04 -7.09
CA MET A 38 9.24 1.82 -6.69
C MET A 38 10.74 2.06 -6.44
N GLN A 39 11.42 2.86 -7.28
CA GLN A 39 12.84 3.17 -7.09
C GLN A 39 13.11 3.82 -5.73
N HIS A 40 12.23 4.73 -5.30
CA HIS A 40 12.35 5.37 -3.98
C HIS A 40 11.97 4.43 -2.83
N LEU A 41 10.91 3.61 -2.98
CA LEU A 41 10.49 2.66 -1.95
C LEU A 41 11.55 1.58 -1.67
N LEU A 42 12.23 1.09 -2.71
CA LEU A 42 13.22 0.02 -2.58
C LEU A 42 14.56 0.49 -2.02
N ARG A 43 14.87 1.79 -2.12
CA ARG A 43 16.12 2.40 -1.61
C ARG A 43 16.00 2.93 -0.19
N MET A 44 14.80 2.95 0.38
CA MET A 44 14.57 3.58 1.68
C MET A 44 15.15 2.74 2.81
N GLU A 45 15.97 3.35 3.67
CA GLU A 45 16.29 2.80 4.98
C GLU A 45 15.12 3.04 5.93
N TYR A 46 14.68 1.97 6.58
CA TYR A 46 13.42 1.92 7.30
C TYR A 46 13.64 2.01 8.81
N ASP A 47 13.87 3.20 9.32
CA ASP A 47 14.07 3.43 10.76
C ASP A 47 12.76 3.42 11.55
N ASP A 48 11.68 3.96 10.95
CA ASP A 48 10.36 3.99 11.54
C ASP A 48 9.49 2.80 11.09
N VAL A 49 8.91 2.11 12.07
CA VAL A 49 8.12 0.89 11.86
C VAL A 49 6.84 1.16 11.07
N LEU A 50 6.16 2.28 11.33
CA LEU A 50 4.90 2.62 10.67
C LEU A 50 5.15 3.13 9.25
N GLN A 51 6.21 3.92 9.06
CA GLN A 51 6.66 4.36 7.74
C GLN A 51 7.04 3.17 6.85
N ASN A 52 7.70 2.16 7.42
CA ASN A 52 7.99 0.90 6.72
C ASN A 52 6.72 0.20 6.26
N LEU A 53 5.77 0.00 7.17
CA LEU A 53 4.50 -0.64 6.85
C LEU A 53 3.69 0.16 5.80
N ALA A 54 3.72 1.50 5.86
CA ALA A 54 3.07 2.36 4.90
C ALA A 54 3.72 2.25 3.50
N ALA A 55 5.05 2.33 3.42
CA ALA A 55 5.79 2.15 2.16
C ALA A 55 5.56 0.76 1.55
N LYS A 56 5.60 -0.28 2.38
CA LYS A 56 5.28 -1.65 1.94
C LYS A 56 3.87 -1.77 1.39
N THR A 57 2.92 -1.04 1.99
CA THR A 57 1.52 -0.97 1.51
C THR A 57 1.42 -0.26 0.17
N ILE A 58 2.13 0.86 -0.04
CA ILE A 58 2.20 1.52 -1.36
C ILE A 58 2.75 0.55 -2.41
N LEU A 59 3.82 -0.19 -2.08
CA LEU A 59 4.40 -1.16 -2.99
C LEU A 59 3.41 -2.29 -3.34
N CYS A 60 2.62 -2.78 -2.38
CA CYS A 60 1.52 -3.71 -2.67
C CYS A 60 0.50 -3.14 -3.66
N LYS A 61 0.10 -1.87 -3.47
CA LYS A 61 -0.84 -1.21 -4.37
C LYS A 61 -0.25 -1.11 -5.78
N ILE A 62 1.01 -0.71 -5.91
CA ILE A 62 1.71 -0.67 -7.20
C ILE A 62 1.70 -2.05 -7.88
N TYR A 63 2.08 -3.12 -7.17
CA TYR A 63 2.06 -4.46 -7.75
C TYR A 63 0.65 -4.90 -8.17
N PHE A 64 -0.37 -4.50 -7.43
CA PHE A 64 -1.76 -4.73 -7.81
C PHE A 64 -2.16 -3.97 -9.08
N GLU A 65 -1.77 -2.70 -9.20
CA GLU A 65 -2.08 -1.88 -10.38
C GLU A 65 -1.36 -2.40 -11.63
N LEU A 66 -0.15 -2.95 -11.47
CA LEU A 66 0.66 -3.56 -12.54
C LEU A 66 0.33 -5.04 -12.82
N ASP A 67 -0.65 -5.63 -12.12
CA ASP A 67 -1.00 -7.05 -12.20
C ASP A 67 0.20 -8.01 -11.94
N GLU A 68 1.18 -7.56 -11.15
CA GLU A 68 2.37 -8.30 -10.71
C GLU A 68 2.04 -9.17 -9.48
N VAL A 69 1.26 -10.23 -9.69
CA VAL A 69 0.67 -11.06 -8.63
C VAL A 69 1.74 -11.69 -7.72
N ASP A 70 2.78 -12.31 -8.29
CA ASP A 70 3.81 -12.99 -7.50
C ASP A 70 4.58 -12.01 -6.60
N ALA A 71 4.88 -10.81 -7.11
CA ALA A 71 5.55 -9.77 -6.34
C ALA A 71 4.64 -9.26 -5.20
N LEU A 72 3.34 -9.11 -5.47
CA LEU A 72 2.37 -8.74 -4.46
C LEU A 72 2.25 -9.78 -3.35
N GLU A 73 2.13 -11.07 -3.67
CA GLU A 73 2.03 -12.13 -2.65
C GLU A 73 3.29 -12.18 -1.77
N ASN A 74 4.47 -12.13 -2.39
CA ASN A 74 5.74 -12.07 -1.66
C ASN A 74 5.81 -10.85 -0.72
N GLN A 75 5.34 -9.70 -1.19
CA GLN A 75 5.32 -8.49 -0.39
C GLN A 75 4.35 -8.60 0.80
N LEU A 76 3.16 -9.16 0.58
CA LEU A 76 2.15 -9.40 1.63
C LEU A 76 2.67 -10.37 2.70
N ASP A 77 3.40 -11.41 2.29
CA ASP A 77 4.09 -12.33 3.22
C ASP A 77 5.15 -11.59 4.04
N SER A 78 5.93 -10.70 3.40
CA SER A 78 6.92 -9.89 4.10
C SER A 78 6.29 -9.01 5.18
N ILE A 79 5.13 -8.39 4.89
CA ILE A 79 4.37 -7.58 5.85
C ILE A 79 3.87 -8.46 7.00
N GLN A 80 3.29 -9.61 6.71
CA GLN A 80 2.78 -10.53 7.72
C GLN A 80 3.89 -11.01 8.67
N ILE A 81 5.07 -11.35 8.14
CA ILE A 81 6.25 -11.71 8.93
C ILE A 81 6.70 -10.53 9.80
N TYR A 82 6.74 -9.32 9.24
CA TYR A 82 7.15 -8.12 9.96
C TYR A 82 6.20 -7.79 11.13
N LEU A 83 4.88 -7.86 10.91
CA LEU A 83 3.84 -7.67 11.94
C LEU A 83 3.94 -8.70 13.07
N ARG A 84 4.35 -9.95 12.76
CA ARG A 84 4.56 -10.98 13.78
C ARG A 84 5.75 -10.68 14.68
N ARG A 85 6.82 -10.09 14.14
CA ARG A 85 8.05 -9.77 14.89
C ARG A 85 7.89 -8.55 15.80
N LYS A 86 7.06 -7.57 15.44
CA LYS A 86 6.89 -6.32 16.20
C LYS A 86 5.80 -6.49 17.27
N LYS A 87 6.20 -6.44 18.55
CA LYS A 87 5.32 -6.71 19.70
C LYS A 87 4.40 -5.54 20.09
N VAL A 88 4.80 -4.30 19.84
CA VAL A 88 4.05 -3.09 20.24
C VAL A 88 3.70 -2.30 18.99
N LEU A 89 2.46 -2.45 18.53
CA LEU A 89 1.91 -1.75 17.36
C LEU A 89 0.50 -1.17 17.60
N GLY A 90 -0.12 -1.49 18.75
CA GLY A 90 -1.50 -1.09 19.05
C GLY A 90 -2.47 -1.39 17.91
N TYR A 91 -3.36 -0.45 17.61
CA TYR A 91 -4.36 -0.56 16.55
C TYR A 91 -3.75 -0.65 15.14
N HIS A 92 -2.50 -0.23 14.93
CA HIS A 92 -1.85 -0.36 13.63
C HIS A 92 -1.68 -1.83 13.22
N LYS A 93 -1.48 -2.73 14.19
CA LYS A 93 -1.39 -4.18 13.89
C LYS A 93 -2.68 -4.70 13.29
N GLU A 94 -3.82 -4.28 13.84
CA GLU A 94 -5.15 -4.64 13.32
C GLU A 94 -5.34 -4.08 11.90
N ASN A 95 -5.02 -2.81 11.68
CA ASN A 95 -5.07 -2.17 10.36
C ASN A 95 -4.28 -2.96 9.31
N TYR A 96 -2.98 -3.20 9.55
CA TYR A 96 -2.12 -3.84 8.55
C TYR A 96 -2.43 -5.34 8.39
N THR A 97 -2.94 -6.00 9.43
CA THR A 97 -3.46 -7.37 9.32
C THR A 97 -4.70 -7.41 8.43
N ALA A 98 -5.61 -6.43 8.59
CA ALA A 98 -6.77 -6.28 7.72
C ALA A 98 -6.36 -5.99 6.27
N ILE A 99 -5.39 -5.11 6.04
CA ILE A 99 -4.85 -4.82 4.70
C ILE A 99 -4.35 -6.09 4.04
N VAL A 100 -3.47 -6.84 4.70
CA VAL A 100 -2.89 -8.08 4.14
C VAL A 100 -3.98 -9.07 3.76
N ARG A 101 -4.91 -9.31 4.69
CA ARG A 101 -6.00 -10.26 4.51
C ARG A 101 -6.95 -9.85 3.37
N LEU A 102 -7.32 -8.58 3.30
CA LEU A 102 -8.27 -8.07 2.30
C LEU A 102 -7.63 -7.95 0.91
N MET A 103 -6.34 -7.62 0.80
CA MET A 103 -5.63 -7.65 -0.49
C MET A 103 -5.55 -9.07 -1.07
N ARG A 104 -5.27 -10.10 -0.25
CA ARG A 104 -5.32 -11.50 -0.72
C ARG A 104 -6.71 -11.89 -1.22
N LYS A 105 -7.76 -11.48 -0.51
CA LYS A 105 -9.13 -11.70 -0.97
C LYS A 105 -9.44 -10.95 -2.26
N LEU A 106 -8.91 -9.75 -2.42
CA LEU A 106 -9.08 -8.94 -3.62
C LEU A 106 -8.49 -9.64 -4.85
N LEU A 107 -7.28 -10.20 -4.74
CA LEU A 107 -6.66 -11.05 -5.77
C LEU A 107 -7.52 -12.28 -6.08
N ALA A 108 -7.99 -12.97 -5.04
CA ALA A 108 -8.82 -14.17 -5.19
C ALA A 108 -10.22 -13.92 -5.77
N THR A 109 -10.65 -12.66 -5.94
CA THR A 109 -11.96 -12.38 -6.55
C THR A 109 -12.05 -12.85 -8.00
N GLY A 110 -10.95 -12.86 -8.75
CA GLY A 110 -10.90 -13.37 -10.13
C GLY A 110 -11.92 -12.73 -11.09
N GLY A 111 -12.46 -11.55 -10.77
CA GLY A 111 -13.54 -10.91 -11.56
C GLY A 111 -14.95 -11.42 -11.29
N SER A 112 -15.13 -12.34 -10.33
CA SER A 112 -16.46 -12.80 -9.91
C SER A 112 -17.25 -11.68 -9.24
N ALA A 113 -18.39 -11.32 -9.83
CA ALA A 113 -19.30 -10.30 -9.28
C ALA A 113 -19.80 -10.70 -7.87
N GLN A 114 -20.07 -11.98 -7.64
CA GLN A 114 -20.51 -12.46 -6.33
C GLN A 114 -19.39 -12.37 -5.28
N ALA A 115 -18.17 -12.79 -5.64
CA ALA A 115 -17.02 -12.69 -4.73
C ALA A 115 -16.70 -11.21 -4.43
N GLY A 116 -16.73 -10.35 -5.46
CA GLY A 116 -16.54 -8.91 -5.32
C GLY A 116 -17.59 -8.25 -4.43
N ALA A 117 -18.88 -8.60 -4.58
CA ALA A 117 -19.94 -8.07 -3.73
C ALA A 117 -19.80 -8.50 -2.25
N ARG A 118 -19.39 -9.75 -2.00
CA ARG A 118 -19.09 -10.22 -0.63
C ARG A 118 -17.90 -9.47 -0.03
N LEU A 119 -16.82 -9.33 -0.80
CA LEU A 119 -15.62 -8.62 -0.34
C LEU A 119 -15.90 -7.13 -0.09
N ARG A 120 -16.71 -6.48 -0.94
CA ARG A 120 -17.14 -5.08 -0.73
C ARG A 120 -17.77 -4.89 0.65
N ARG A 121 -18.75 -5.73 1.02
CA ARG A 121 -19.40 -5.64 2.35
C ARG A 121 -18.41 -5.82 3.48
N GLU A 122 -17.48 -6.76 3.33
CA GLU A 122 -16.44 -7.02 4.31
C GLU A 122 -15.47 -5.82 4.46
N ILE A 123 -15.10 -5.19 3.34
CA ILE A 123 -14.31 -3.96 3.34
C ILE A 123 -15.09 -2.83 4.00
N GLU A 124 -16.39 -2.66 3.75
CA GLU A 124 -17.21 -1.60 4.36
C GLU A 124 -17.36 -1.78 5.88
N GLN A 125 -17.45 -3.03 6.34
CA GLN A 125 -17.65 -3.37 7.76
C GLN A 125 -16.35 -3.45 8.58
N ALA A 126 -15.17 -3.42 7.94
CA ALA A 126 -13.91 -3.50 8.66
C ALA A 126 -13.75 -2.31 9.61
N PRO A 127 -13.57 -2.50 10.94
CA PRO A 127 -13.55 -1.39 11.90
C PRO A 127 -12.31 -0.50 11.72
N VAL A 128 -11.16 -1.10 11.43
CA VAL A 128 -9.88 -0.39 11.22
C VAL A 128 -9.31 -0.80 9.87
N LEU A 129 -9.43 0.11 8.88
CA LEU A 129 -8.88 -0.09 7.54
C LEU A 129 -8.59 1.26 6.88
N THR A 130 -7.31 1.61 6.81
CA THR A 130 -6.80 2.85 6.19
C THR A 130 -6.93 2.86 4.67
N GLU A 131 -6.79 1.71 4.00
CA GLU A 131 -6.86 1.59 2.54
C GLU A 131 -8.27 1.30 2.01
N ARG A 132 -9.32 1.55 2.80
CA ARG A 132 -10.70 1.18 2.48
C ARG A 132 -11.16 1.73 1.13
N GLU A 133 -10.98 3.04 0.94
CA GLU A 133 -11.42 3.71 -0.29
C GLU A 133 -10.72 3.14 -1.53
N TRP A 134 -9.41 2.90 -1.45
CA TRP A 134 -8.66 2.32 -2.54
C TRP A 134 -9.16 0.91 -2.87
N MET A 135 -9.35 0.04 -1.87
CA MET A 135 -9.84 -1.32 -2.10
C MET A 135 -11.26 -1.34 -2.70
N LEU A 136 -12.14 -0.41 -2.29
CA LEU A 136 -13.47 -0.28 -2.86
C LEU A 136 -13.45 0.18 -4.33
N ARG A 137 -12.50 1.04 -4.71
CA ARG A 137 -12.29 1.43 -6.11
C ARG A 137 -11.87 0.24 -6.98
N GLN A 138 -11.01 -0.64 -6.47
CA GLN A 138 -10.59 -1.85 -7.21
C GLN A 138 -11.72 -2.86 -7.46
N LEU A 139 -12.83 -2.75 -6.73
CA LEU A 139 -14.04 -3.55 -6.91
C LEU A 139 -15.11 -2.85 -7.75
N ALA A 140 -14.88 -1.62 -8.22
CA ALA A 140 -15.84 -0.91 -9.07
C ALA A 140 -15.76 -1.42 -10.52
N PRO A 141 -16.89 -1.48 -11.27
CA PRO A 141 -16.92 -1.96 -12.65
C PRO A 141 -15.96 -1.25 -13.60
N ALA A 142 -15.71 0.06 -13.36
CA ALA A 142 -14.82 0.90 -14.15
C ALA A 142 -13.33 0.77 -13.80
N GLY A 143 -12.98 0.24 -12.62
CA GLY A 143 -11.60 0.18 -12.13
C GLY A 143 -10.71 -0.85 -12.84
N ARG A 144 -11.30 -1.78 -13.59
CA ARG A 144 -10.56 -2.75 -14.43
C ARG A 144 -10.63 -2.45 -15.93
N SER A 145 -11.53 -1.58 -16.38
CA SER A 145 -11.84 -1.40 -17.81
C SER A 145 -10.82 -0.54 -18.56
N ASP A 146 -10.09 0.32 -17.87
CA ASP A 146 -8.99 1.11 -18.48
C ASP A 146 -7.67 0.33 -18.54
N LYS A 147 -7.58 -0.87 -17.95
CA LYS A 147 -6.36 -1.69 -17.94
C LYS A 147 -6.01 -2.34 -19.30
N ASN A 148 -6.89 -2.22 -20.30
CA ASN A 148 -6.75 -2.88 -21.61
C ASN A 148 -6.69 -1.87 -22.79
N ARG A 149 -6.44 -0.60 -22.50
CA ARG A 149 -6.19 0.43 -23.52
C ARG A 149 -4.77 0.93 -23.35
N ASP A 150 -3.82 0.17 -23.90
CA ASP A 150 -2.64 0.63 -24.62
C ASP A 150 -1.95 -0.56 -25.29
#